data_AF-A0A534ASE6-F1
#
_entry.id   AF-A0A534ASE6-F1
#
_cell.length_a   1.000
_cell.length_b   1.000
_cell.length_c   1.000
_cell.angle_alpha   90.00
_cell.angle_beta   90.00
_cell.angle_gamma   90.00
#
_symmetry.space_group_name_H-M   'P 1'
#
loop_
_entity.id
_entity.type
_entity.pdbx_description
1 polymer ?
#
loop_
_entity_poly.entity_id
_entity_poly.type
_entity_poly.pdbx_seq_one_letter_code
_entity_poly.pdbx_strand_id
1 'polypeptide(L)'
;MLNKQVNDPDVAGVGQLVEENFYNLGLGDHPLQALNRLARKDPNFLDDGRREITGRDNDAFKFRVLTLRQLKDARLFFHNGSFKSVRDVVQYFNAGVPQNAQSGTASTLTTRFTNPRGTGWPRGLGLKDDQVDDLADFLENGLYDSAFAHFDPNSPTKVFQLSPPDFLYSVYRPDLAALGAIDRRPASGLPQDNNDALSRRDAGLEFLDVSGLLTIFRVNSGGSGYDDEAGTHVRQVYTITNNSSSTVDTHLLMIARGLSPQIELENASGKTSSGDPYLRVFLPNGVLLPDQSITRALNFERRQNAPPVMYTLSLLSGQGTP
;
A
#
# COMPACT_ATOMS: atom_id res chain seq x y z
N MET A 1 1.75 18.99 24.58
CA MET A 1 2.47 17.78 24.14
C MET A 1 2.34 17.67 22.63
N LEU A 2 3.26 18.30 21.90
CA LEU A 2 3.36 18.21 20.44
C LEU A 2 4.46 17.19 20.16
N ASN A 3 4.15 16.13 19.42
CA ASN A 3 5.01 14.97 19.24
C ASN A 3 6.42 15.35 18.77
N LYS A 4 7.41 14.97 19.59
CA LYS A 4 8.85 15.15 19.34
C LYS A 4 9.32 14.14 18.28
N GLN A 5 10.12 14.60 17.32
CA GLN A 5 10.68 13.76 16.27
C GLN A 5 11.89 12.97 16.77
N VAL A 6 12.25 11.90 16.06
CA VAL A 6 13.29 10.94 16.46
C VAL A 6 14.70 11.55 16.48
N ASN A 7 14.87 12.73 15.89
CA ASN A 7 16.13 13.44 15.68
C ASN A 7 16.15 14.85 16.32
N ASP A 8 15.24 15.13 17.26
CA ASP A 8 15.24 16.37 18.01
C ASP A 8 16.49 16.42 18.94
N PRO A 9 17.43 17.36 18.72
CA PRO A 9 18.71 17.41 19.45
C PRO A 9 18.55 17.72 20.94
N ASP A 10 17.37 18.15 21.40
CA ASP A 10 17.04 18.31 22.82
C ASP A 10 16.59 16.99 23.49
N VAL A 11 16.60 15.86 22.76
CA VAL A 11 16.30 14.51 23.28
C VAL A 11 17.58 13.84 23.76
N ALA A 12 18.05 14.22 24.94
CA ALA A 12 18.99 13.40 25.70
C ALA A 12 18.24 12.20 26.31
N GLY A 13 18.32 11.03 25.68
CA GLY A 13 17.83 9.75 26.24
C GLY A 13 16.97 8.94 25.27
N VAL A 14 17.56 7.92 24.66
CA VAL A 14 16.82 6.87 23.96
C VAL A 14 16.02 6.08 25.02
N GLY A 15 14.70 6.22 25.03
CA GLY A 15 13.79 5.27 25.70
C GLY A 15 12.93 5.80 26.85
N GLN A 16 13.32 6.83 27.61
CA GLN A 16 12.49 7.29 28.76
C GLN A 16 11.20 8.02 28.35
N LEU A 17 11.25 8.84 27.29
CA LEU A 17 10.06 9.57 26.80
C LEU A 17 9.17 8.74 25.85
N VAL A 18 9.62 7.57 25.39
CA VAL A 18 8.75 6.63 24.66
C VAL A 18 7.79 5.95 25.63
N GLU A 19 8.17 5.72 26.88
CA GLU A 19 7.27 5.21 27.92
C GLU A 19 6.22 6.25 28.34
N GLU A 20 6.57 7.54 28.37
CA GLU A 20 5.65 8.64 28.72
C GLU A 20 4.63 9.00 27.63
N ASN A 21 4.70 8.36 26.47
CA ASN A 21 3.79 8.62 25.35
C ASN A 21 2.70 7.55 25.20
N PHE A 22 2.45 6.74 26.22
CA PHE A 22 1.37 5.74 26.20
C PHE A 22 0.33 6.04 27.27
N TYR A 23 -0.92 6.24 26.86
CA TYR A 23 -2.01 6.55 27.77
C TYR A 23 -3.22 5.66 27.51
N ASN A 24 -3.86 5.25 28.60
CA ASN A 24 -5.21 4.72 28.56
C ASN A 24 -6.17 5.91 28.73
N LEU A 25 -6.96 6.16 27.68
CA LEU A 25 -8.02 7.17 27.66
C LEU A 25 -9.41 6.55 27.86
N GLY A 26 -9.51 5.21 27.95
CA GLY A 26 -10.77 4.52 28.15
C GLY A 26 -11.62 4.41 26.88
N LEU A 27 -10.98 4.34 25.72
CA LEU A 27 -11.62 4.12 24.42
C LEU A 27 -12.13 2.68 24.31
N GLY A 28 -13.14 2.46 23.47
CA GLY A 28 -13.60 1.12 23.08
C GLY A 28 -12.80 0.54 21.91
N ASP A 29 -13.16 -0.67 21.49
CA ASP A 29 -12.51 -1.38 20.38
C ASP A 29 -12.87 -0.82 19.00
N HIS A 30 -11.97 -1.05 18.03
CA HIS A 30 -12.31 -0.89 16.62
C HIS A 30 -13.42 -1.87 16.22
N PRO A 31 -14.42 -1.48 15.40
CA PRO A 31 -15.51 -2.38 14.99
C PRO A 31 -15.06 -3.70 14.34
N LEU A 32 -13.92 -3.69 13.64
CA LEU A 32 -13.33 -4.89 13.03
C LEU A 32 -12.79 -5.92 14.06
N GLN A 33 -12.67 -5.57 15.34
CA GLN A 33 -12.26 -6.52 16.39
C GLN A 33 -13.23 -7.68 16.55
N ALA A 34 -14.47 -7.59 16.02
CA ALA A 34 -15.38 -8.73 15.93
C ALA A 34 -14.75 -9.95 15.21
N LEU A 35 -13.95 -9.72 14.16
CA LEU A 35 -13.24 -10.78 13.44
C LEU A 35 -12.13 -11.39 14.30
N ASN A 36 -11.42 -10.57 15.07
CA ASN A 36 -10.38 -11.04 15.98
C ASN A 36 -10.95 -11.87 17.13
N ARG A 37 -12.08 -11.45 17.73
CA ARG A 37 -12.81 -12.25 18.74
C ARG A 37 -13.20 -13.63 18.19
N LEU A 38 -13.71 -13.68 16.97
CA LEU A 38 -14.05 -14.93 16.29
C LEU A 38 -12.82 -15.82 16.06
N ALA A 39 -11.74 -15.25 15.52
CA ALA A 39 -10.50 -15.98 15.24
C ALA A 39 -9.85 -16.53 16.52
N ARG A 40 -9.89 -15.75 17.63
CA ARG A 40 -9.35 -16.13 18.94
C ARG A 40 -10.29 -17.02 19.76
N LYS A 41 -11.56 -17.17 19.35
CA LYS A 41 -12.63 -17.84 20.11
C LYS A 41 -12.82 -17.25 21.51
N ASP A 42 -12.61 -15.94 21.63
CA ASP A 42 -12.77 -15.19 22.88
C ASP A 42 -13.76 -14.04 22.65
N PRO A 43 -15.02 -14.17 23.11
CA PRO A 43 -16.02 -13.13 22.94
C PRO A 43 -15.73 -11.88 23.78
N ASN A 44 -14.83 -11.97 24.77
CA ASN A 44 -14.48 -10.87 25.67
C ASN A 44 -13.16 -10.19 25.31
N PHE A 45 -12.43 -10.70 24.31
CA PHE A 45 -11.16 -10.13 23.87
C PHE A 45 -11.32 -8.65 23.49
N LEU A 46 -10.54 -7.77 24.11
CA LEU A 46 -10.43 -6.35 23.75
C LEU A 46 -8.99 -6.08 23.29
N ASP A 47 -8.81 -5.02 22.51
CA ASP A 47 -7.48 -4.49 22.21
C ASP A 47 -6.84 -3.93 23.49
N ASP A 48 -5.90 -4.70 24.04
CA ASP A 48 -5.18 -4.33 25.26
C ASP A 48 -4.03 -3.33 25.01
N GLY A 49 -3.86 -2.88 23.77
CA GLY A 49 -2.84 -1.93 23.37
C GLY A 49 -1.43 -2.41 23.68
N ARG A 50 -0.64 -1.58 24.35
CA ARG A 50 0.77 -1.87 24.67
C ARG A 50 0.96 -3.17 25.46
N ARG A 51 -0.03 -3.64 26.23
CA ARG A 51 0.08 -4.91 26.97
C ARG A 51 0.21 -6.12 26.04
N GLU A 52 -0.40 -6.13 24.86
CA GLU A 52 -0.26 -7.26 23.92
C GLU A 52 1.21 -7.52 23.54
N ILE A 53 2.02 -6.46 23.51
CA ILE A 53 3.44 -6.53 23.15
C ILE A 53 4.32 -6.80 24.39
N THR A 54 3.99 -6.20 25.53
CA THR A 54 4.86 -6.22 26.72
C THR A 54 4.53 -7.31 27.73
N GLY A 55 3.29 -7.82 27.73
CA GLY A 55 2.78 -8.77 28.71
C GLY A 55 2.59 -8.20 30.13
N ARG A 56 2.70 -6.88 30.33
CA ARG A 56 2.62 -6.23 31.65
C ARG A 56 1.25 -5.61 31.90
N ASP A 57 0.63 -5.90 33.05
CA ASP A 57 -0.68 -5.33 33.40
C ASP A 57 -0.66 -3.80 33.54
N ASN A 58 0.46 -3.23 33.97
CA ASN A 58 0.62 -1.76 34.04
C ASN A 58 0.64 -1.08 32.66
N ASP A 59 0.67 -1.84 31.57
CA ASP A 59 0.60 -1.34 30.20
C ASP A 59 -0.77 -1.59 29.53
N ALA A 60 -1.74 -2.16 30.25
CA ALA A 60 -3.07 -2.45 29.73
C ALA A 60 -3.78 -1.20 29.21
N PHE A 61 -4.37 -1.31 28.02
CA PHE A 61 -5.15 -0.27 27.32
C PHE A 61 -4.39 1.01 27.03
N LYS A 62 -3.06 1.02 27.17
CA LYS A 62 -2.27 2.19 26.83
C LYS A 62 -1.91 2.15 25.34
N PHE A 63 -2.23 3.24 24.65
CA PHE A 63 -1.89 3.41 23.23
C PHE A 63 -0.92 4.56 23.07
N ARG A 64 -0.06 4.44 22.04
CA ARG A 64 0.93 5.47 21.74
C ARG A 64 0.24 6.76 21.30
N VAL A 65 0.69 7.89 21.83
CA VAL A 65 0.30 9.22 21.36
C VAL A 65 0.90 9.46 19.98
N LEU A 66 0.04 9.76 19.03
CA LEU A 66 0.42 10.12 17.66
C LEU A 66 0.49 11.63 17.50
N THR A 67 1.06 12.06 16.37
CA THR A 67 1.24 13.49 16.10
C THR A 67 -0.10 14.18 15.91
N LEU A 68 -0.21 15.43 16.34
CA LEU A 68 -1.37 16.29 16.08
C LEU A 68 -1.22 17.10 14.79
N ARG A 69 -0.10 16.96 14.08
CA ARG A 69 0.08 17.55 12.74
C ARG A 69 -0.70 16.75 11.72
N GLN A 70 -1.18 17.42 10.67
CA GLN A 70 -1.84 16.80 9.51
C GLN A 70 -3.16 16.06 9.83
N LEU A 71 -3.85 16.41 10.92
CA LEU A 71 -5.10 15.75 11.31
C LEU A 71 -6.27 16.04 10.35
N LYS A 72 -6.22 17.15 9.61
CA LYS A 72 -7.26 17.59 8.67
C LYS A 72 -7.63 16.56 7.62
N ASP A 73 -6.64 15.83 7.10
CA ASP A 73 -6.85 14.84 6.04
C ASP A 73 -7.26 13.46 6.59
N ALA A 74 -7.26 13.28 7.92
CA ALA A 74 -7.71 12.06 8.56
C ALA A 74 -9.25 11.99 8.60
N ARG A 75 -9.81 10.83 8.27
CA ARG A 75 -11.28 10.61 8.25
C ARG A 75 -11.81 9.95 9.52
N LEU A 76 -10.93 9.29 10.27
CA LEU A 76 -11.24 8.54 11.48
C LEU A 76 -10.11 8.78 12.49
N PHE A 77 -10.46 8.96 13.77
CA PHE A 77 -9.50 9.28 14.83
C PHE A 77 -9.46 8.23 15.94
N PHE A 78 -8.37 8.25 16.69
CA PHE A 78 -7.95 7.23 17.66
C PHE A 78 -7.72 5.84 17.05
N HIS A 79 -7.21 4.90 17.86
CA HIS A 79 -6.93 3.53 17.42
C HIS A 79 -8.20 2.75 17.05
N ASN A 80 -9.37 3.18 17.54
CA ASN A 80 -10.64 2.50 17.27
C ASN A 80 -11.43 3.11 16.10
N GLY A 81 -10.97 4.24 15.53
CA GLY A 81 -11.61 4.90 14.40
C GLY A 81 -13.06 5.35 14.64
N SER A 82 -13.48 5.53 15.90
CA SER A 82 -14.90 5.82 16.24
C SER A 82 -15.29 7.30 16.13
N PHE A 83 -14.30 8.19 16.02
CA PHE A 83 -14.49 9.64 15.93
C PHE A 83 -14.24 10.09 14.50
N LYS A 84 -15.04 11.04 13.99
CA LYS A 84 -15.04 11.43 12.57
C LYS A 84 -14.58 12.86 12.33
N SER A 85 -14.35 13.63 13.38
CA SER A 85 -13.82 15.00 13.28
C SER A 85 -12.84 15.29 14.43
N VAL A 86 -11.93 16.24 14.20
CA VAL A 86 -11.04 16.77 15.25
C VAL A 86 -11.85 17.39 16.39
N ARG A 87 -12.98 18.02 16.06
CA ARG A 87 -13.89 18.59 17.04
C ARG A 87 -14.47 17.55 17.99
N ASP A 88 -14.90 16.39 17.49
CA ASP A 88 -15.39 15.29 18.35
C ASP A 88 -14.30 14.78 19.30
N VAL A 89 -13.05 14.75 18.84
CA VAL A 89 -11.89 14.39 19.67
C VAL A 89 -11.69 15.42 20.78
N VAL A 90 -11.76 16.72 20.46
CA VAL A 90 -11.66 17.79 21.47
C VAL A 90 -12.81 17.69 22.48
N GLN A 91 -14.04 17.43 22.02
CA GLN A 91 -15.18 17.20 22.91
C GLN A 91 -14.98 16.01 23.84
N TYR A 92 -14.39 14.92 23.35
CA TYR A 92 -14.08 13.75 24.15
C TYR A 92 -13.11 14.09 25.30
N PHE A 93 -12.04 14.83 25.01
CA PHE A 93 -11.14 15.34 26.06
C PHE A 93 -11.82 16.37 26.96
N ASN A 94 -12.71 17.21 26.42
CA ASN A 94 -13.44 18.20 27.21
C ASN A 94 -14.41 17.56 28.22
N ALA A 95 -15.04 16.43 27.87
CA ALA A 95 -15.83 15.63 28.78
C ALA A 95 -14.97 14.80 29.75
N GLY A 96 -13.85 14.27 29.25
CA GLY A 96 -12.94 13.39 29.99
C GLY A 96 -13.53 12.03 30.33
N VAL A 97 -14.69 11.63 29.77
CA VAL A 97 -15.46 10.43 30.11
C VAL A 97 -15.02 9.23 29.24
N PRO A 98 -14.75 8.03 29.81
CA PRO A 98 -14.35 6.85 29.05
C PRO A 98 -15.51 6.36 28.19
N GLN A 99 -15.22 5.84 27.00
CA GLN A 99 -16.20 5.23 26.10
C GLN A 99 -16.53 3.79 26.54
N ASN A 100 -15.55 3.05 27.07
CA ASN A 100 -15.69 1.65 27.45
C ASN A 100 -15.49 1.46 28.95
N ALA A 101 -16.33 0.63 29.57
CA ALA A 101 -16.31 0.41 31.01
C ALA A 101 -15.07 -0.34 31.50
N GLN A 102 -14.57 -1.33 30.75
CA GLN A 102 -13.41 -2.13 31.14
C GLN A 102 -12.12 -1.30 31.06
N SER A 103 -11.86 -0.63 29.94
CA SER A 103 -10.70 0.27 29.83
C SER A 103 -10.85 1.51 30.71
N GLY A 104 -12.08 1.99 30.93
CA GLY A 104 -12.41 3.13 31.79
C GLY A 104 -12.40 2.87 33.30
N THR A 105 -12.30 1.61 33.75
CA THR A 105 -12.15 1.26 35.18
C THR A 105 -10.79 0.64 35.49
N ALA A 106 -9.97 0.41 34.47
CA ALA A 106 -8.61 -0.09 34.64
C ALA A 106 -7.74 0.89 35.46
N SER A 107 -6.83 0.35 36.26
CA SER A 107 -5.86 1.12 37.05
C SER A 107 -4.94 1.98 36.19
N THR A 108 -4.85 1.70 34.89
CA THR A 108 -4.04 2.45 33.93
C THR A 108 -4.71 3.71 33.38
N LEU A 109 -6.01 3.91 33.63
CA LEU A 109 -6.74 5.09 33.15
C LEU A 109 -6.08 6.37 33.70
N THR A 110 -5.72 7.29 32.81
CA THR A 110 -4.92 8.45 33.22
C THR A 110 -5.79 9.58 33.78
N THR A 111 -5.38 10.12 34.93
CA THR A 111 -5.97 11.34 35.50
C THR A 111 -5.74 12.57 34.62
N ARG A 112 -4.75 12.55 33.72
CA ARG A 112 -4.55 13.59 32.71
C ARG A 112 -5.72 13.70 31.72
N PHE A 113 -6.50 12.64 31.56
CA PHE A 113 -7.71 12.63 30.73
C PHE A 113 -8.95 12.96 31.56
N THR A 114 -9.10 12.29 32.71
CA THR A 114 -10.31 12.45 33.52
C THR A 114 -10.35 13.79 34.25
N ASN A 115 -9.23 14.25 34.82
CA ASN A 115 -9.17 15.44 35.66
C ASN A 115 -7.87 16.24 35.36
N PRO A 116 -7.68 16.73 34.12
CA PRO A 116 -6.47 17.42 33.71
C PRO A 116 -6.12 18.65 34.55
N ARG A 117 -7.13 19.28 35.18
CA ARG A 117 -6.99 20.46 36.05
C ARG A 117 -6.66 20.11 37.50
N GLY A 118 -6.49 18.83 37.82
CA GLY A 118 -6.14 18.35 39.16
C GLY A 118 -7.33 18.08 40.07
N THR A 119 -7.02 17.63 41.27
CA THR A 119 -8.00 17.26 42.30
C THR A 119 -8.85 18.47 42.71
N GLY A 120 -10.16 18.29 42.83
CA GLY A 120 -11.12 19.34 43.20
C GLY A 120 -11.78 20.05 42.01
N TRP A 121 -11.28 19.83 40.79
CA TRP A 121 -11.94 20.31 39.57
C TRP A 121 -12.87 19.26 38.97
N PRO A 122 -13.98 19.68 38.32
CA PRO A 122 -14.82 18.78 37.54
C PRO A 122 -14.02 18.06 36.46
N ARG A 123 -14.57 16.91 36.04
CA ARG A 123 -14.02 16.08 34.98
C ARG A 123 -13.78 16.88 33.69
N GLY A 124 -12.73 16.51 32.95
CA GLY A 124 -12.40 17.09 31.66
C GLY A 124 -11.79 18.49 31.73
N LEU A 125 -11.72 19.14 30.56
CA LEU A 125 -11.00 20.40 30.38
C LEU A 125 -11.80 21.62 30.88
N GLY A 126 -13.13 21.54 30.87
CA GLY A 126 -14.00 22.65 31.28
C GLY A 126 -14.03 23.80 30.28
N LEU A 127 -13.84 23.49 29.00
CA LEU A 127 -13.96 24.43 27.88
C LEU A 127 -15.43 24.66 27.54
N LYS A 128 -15.74 25.90 27.15
CA LYS A 128 -17.00 26.26 26.49
C LYS A 128 -17.02 25.80 25.03
N ASP A 129 -18.19 25.79 24.40
CA ASP A 129 -18.33 25.32 23.01
C ASP A 129 -17.51 26.15 22.01
N ASP A 130 -17.45 27.47 22.18
CA ASP A 130 -16.61 28.36 21.36
C ASP A 130 -15.11 28.03 21.51
N GLN A 131 -14.66 27.73 22.74
CA GLN A 131 -13.28 27.32 23.00
C GLN A 131 -12.96 25.92 22.46
N VAL A 132 -13.96 25.03 22.39
CA VAL A 132 -13.83 23.73 21.70
C VAL A 132 -13.66 23.95 20.20
N ASP A 133 -14.43 24.87 19.62
CA ASP A 133 -14.33 25.22 18.20
C ASP A 133 -12.97 25.84 17.87
N ASP A 134 -12.51 26.81 18.68
CA ASP A 134 -11.20 27.45 18.53
C ASP A 134 -10.05 26.43 18.60
N LEU A 135 -10.11 25.50 19.56
CA LEU A 135 -9.08 24.47 19.70
C LEU A 135 -9.13 23.46 18.54
N ALA A 136 -10.33 23.08 18.07
CA ALA A 136 -10.47 22.22 16.92
C ALA A 136 -9.91 22.88 15.65
N ASP A 137 -10.20 24.17 15.42
CA ASP A 137 -9.66 24.93 14.29
C ASP A 137 -8.14 25.03 14.34
N PHE A 138 -7.55 25.32 15.51
CA PHE A 138 -6.10 25.34 15.65
C PHE A 138 -5.46 23.98 15.35
N LEU A 139 -6.05 22.88 15.85
CA LEU A 139 -5.53 21.53 15.61
C LEU A 139 -5.69 21.10 14.15
N GLU A 140 -6.78 21.49 13.50
CA GLU A 140 -7.08 21.11 12.13
C GLU A 140 -6.32 21.98 11.11
N ASN A 141 -6.27 23.29 11.31
CA ASN A 141 -5.72 24.24 10.35
C ASN A 141 -4.37 24.81 10.80
N GLY A 142 -4.21 25.15 12.07
CA GLY A 142 -2.96 25.71 12.60
C GLY A 142 -1.78 24.74 12.64
N LEU A 143 -2.05 23.42 12.69
CA LEU A 143 -1.05 22.35 12.63
C LEU A 143 -1.00 21.63 11.28
N TYR A 144 -1.66 22.19 10.26
CA TYR A 144 -1.63 21.70 8.90
C TYR A 144 -0.55 22.42 8.09
N ASP A 145 0.20 21.66 7.33
CA ASP A 145 1.14 22.17 6.35
C ASP A 145 0.97 21.34 5.07
N SER A 146 0.39 21.96 4.05
CA SER A 146 0.07 21.32 2.78
C SER A 146 1.30 20.74 2.07
N ALA A 147 2.49 21.29 2.35
CA ALA A 147 3.72 20.81 1.76
C ALA A 147 4.19 19.45 2.33
N PHE A 148 3.56 18.93 3.39
CA PHE A 148 3.76 17.53 3.80
C PHE A 148 3.02 16.53 2.91
N ALA A 149 1.87 16.93 2.36
CA ALA A 149 1.01 16.07 1.55
C ALA A 149 1.29 16.20 0.05
N HIS A 150 1.66 17.40 -0.39
CA HIS A 150 1.93 17.71 -1.79
C HIS A 150 3.31 18.32 -1.96
N PHE A 151 4.04 17.86 -2.97
CA PHE A 151 5.34 18.41 -3.28
C PHE A 151 5.19 19.85 -3.77
N ASP A 152 5.78 20.79 -3.04
CA ASP A 152 5.94 22.18 -3.45
C ASP A 152 7.44 22.49 -3.56
N PRO A 153 7.96 22.78 -4.77
CA PRO A 153 9.38 23.08 -4.96
C PRO A 153 9.86 24.33 -4.23
N ASN A 154 8.96 25.22 -3.80
CA ASN A 154 9.29 26.44 -3.06
C ASN A 154 9.12 26.28 -1.55
N SER A 155 8.61 25.14 -1.07
CA SER A 155 8.46 24.88 0.35
C SER A 155 9.76 24.33 0.96
N PRO A 156 10.18 24.82 2.15
CA PRO A 156 11.27 24.19 2.89
C PRO A 156 10.87 22.86 3.53
N THR A 157 9.58 22.52 3.56
CA THR A 157 9.05 21.28 4.12
C THR A 157 9.21 20.14 3.13
N LYS A 158 9.78 19.01 3.58
CA LYS A 158 9.79 17.76 2.81
C LYS A 158 8.47 17.01 2.99
N VAL A 159 7.94 16.48 1.89
CA VAL A 159 6.79 15.57 1.89
C VAL A 159 7.12 14.24 2.58
N PHE A 160 6.09 13.54 3.06
CA PHE A 160 6.24 12.20 3.67
C PHE A 160 6.55 11.10 2.65
N GLN A 161 6.01 11.27 1.44
CA GLN A 161 6.15 10.33 0.34
C GLN A 161 7.30 10.78 -0.56
N LEU A 162 7.94 9.85 -1.27
CA LEU A 162 8.95 10.23 -2.26
C LEU A 162 8.34 11.20 -3.28
N SER A 163 9.10 12.24 -3.60
CA SER A 163 8.73 13.31 -4.52
C SER A 163 9.52 13.19 -5.82
N PRO A 164 9.14 13.91 -6.89
CA PRO A 164 9.89 13.84 -8.16
C PRO A 164 11.41 14.05 -8.01
N PRO A 165 11.93 14.96 -7.15
CA PRO A 165 13.38 15.02 -6.85
C PRO A 165 14.02 13.73 -6.32
N ASP A 166 13.26 12.86 -5.66
CA ASP A 166 13.77 11.63 -5.05
C ASP A 166 13.88 10.47 -6.02
N PHE A 167 13.26 10.55 -7.21
CA PHE A 167 13.30 9.47 -8.20
C PHE A 167 13.41 9.93 -9.66
N LEU A 168 13.40 11.22 -9.99
CA LEU A 168 13.72 11.73 -11.34
C LEU A 168 15.16 12.27 -11.38
N TYR A 169 16.12 11.37 -11.21
CA TYR A 169 17.54 11.69 -11.15
C TYR A 169 18.03 12.39 -12.42
N SER A 170 17.54 12.02 -13.60
CA SER A 170 17.94 12.66 -14.85
C SER A 170 17.66 14.18 -14.86
N VAL A 171 16.66 14.62 -14.09
CA VAL A 171 16.25 16.02 -13.97
C VAL A 171 16.94 16.68 -12.78
N TYR A 172 16.87 16.06 -11.59
CA TYR A 172 17.24 16.73 -10.34
C TYR A 172 18.63 16.34 -9.80
N ARG A 173 19.17 15.19 -10.23
CA ARG A 173 20.45 14.62 -9.77
C ARG A 173 21.20 13.92 -10.91
N PRO A 174 21.60 14.66 -11.96
CA PRO A 174 22.27 14.08 -13.13
C PRO A 174 23.60 13.40 -12.76
N ASP A 175 24.21 13.79 -11.63
CA ASP A 175 25.37 13.13 -11.03
C ASP A 175 25.06 11.69 -10.62
N LEU A 176 23.90 11.44 -10.00
CA LEU A 176 23.47 10.10 -9.63
C LEU A 176 23.01 9.29 -10.85
N ALA A 177 22.33 9.95 -11.80
CA ALA A 177 21.95 9.31 -13.06
C ALA A 177 23.18 8.81 -13.83
N ALA A 178 24.27 9.59 -13.87
CA ALA A 178 25.53 9.19 -14.49
C ALA A 178 26.21 7.99 -13.79
N LEU A 179 25.92 7.79 -12.49
CA LEU A 179 26.37 6.63 -11.72
C LEU A 179 25.41 5.43 -11.81
N GLY A 180 24.34 5.53 -12.60
CA GLY A 180 23.40 4.44 -12.87
C GLY A 180 22.08 4.52 -12.12
N ALA A 181 21.78 5.62 -11.41
CA ALA A 181 20.45 5.81 -10.83
C ALA A 181 19.39 5.92 -11.95
N ILE A 182 18.29 5.18 -11.82
CA ILE A 182 17.26 5.06 -12.85
C ILE A 182 16.04 5.86 -12.43
N ASP A 183 15.53 6.69 -13.34
CA ASP A 183 14.32 7.46 -13.10
C ASP A 183 13.12 6.57 -12.72
N ARG A 184 12.23 7.12 -11.89
CA ARG A 184 11.03 6.45 -11.35
C ARG A 184 11.34 5.24 -10.48
N ARG A 185 12.58 5.11 -9.99
CA ARG A 185 12.97 4.10 -9.01
C ARG A 185 13.62 4.76 -7.80
N PRO A 186 13.25 4.36 -6.57
CA PRO A 186 13.97 4.80 -5.39
C PRO A 186 15.45 4.40 -5.46
N ALA A 187 16.34 5.18 -4.84
CA ALA A 187 17.78 4.95 -4.92
C ALA A 187 18.20 3.62 -4.30
N SER A 188 17.37 3.09 -3.38
CA SER A 188 17.52 1.76 -2.80
C SER A 188 17.32 0.62 -3.81
N GLY A 189 16.67 0.87 -4.96
CA GLY A 189 16.21 -0.15 -5.89
C GLY A 189 15.03 -0.99 -5.37
N LEU A 190 14.42 -0.59 -4.25
CA LEU A 190 13.31 -1.29 -3.60
C LEU A 190 12.02 -0.45 -3.67
N PRO A 191 10.83 -1.05 -3.51
CA PRO A 191 9.59 -0.29 -3.39
C PRO A 191 9.62 0.64 -2.17
N GLN A 192 8.88 1.74 -2.26
CA GLN A 192 8.90 2.81 -1.26
C GLN A 192 8.30 2.39 0.09
N ASP A 193 7.15 1.72 0.07
CA ASP A 193 6.38 1.46 1.30
C ASP A 193 6.62 0.05 1.85
N ASN A 194 6.48 -0.98 1.01
CA ASN A 194 6.61 -2.37 1.41
C ASN A 194 7.46 -3.14 0.39
N ASN A 195 8.46 -3.87 0.87
CA ASN A 195 9.32 -4.71 0.05
C ASN A 195 8.88 -6.19 0.08
N ASP A 196 7.58 -6.45 -0.04
CA ASP A 196 7.07 -7.79 -0.30
C ASP A 196 7.11 -8.11 -1.81
N ALA A 197 6.84 -9.37 -2.16
CA ALA A 197 6.90 -9.83 -3.54
C ALA A 197 5.83 -9.15 -4.45
N LEU A 198 4.62 -8.94 -3.95
CA LEU A 198 3.57 -8.29 -4.74
C LEU A 198 3.96 -6.84 -5.05
N SER A 199 4.43 -6.11 -4.03
CA SER A 199 4.88 -4.72 -4.14
C SER A 199 6.05 -4.58 -5.12
N ARG A 200 6.98 -5.55 -5.15
CA ARG A 200 8.07 -5.55 -6.15
C ARG A 200 7.58 -5.82 -7.57
N ARG A 201 6.57 -6.69 -7.77
CA ARG A 201 5.95 -6.91 -9.09
C ARG A 201 5.19 -5.68 -9.58
N ASP A 202 4.46 -5.02 -8.67
CA ASP A 202 3.73 -3.79 -8.95
C ASP A 202 4.66 -2.62 -9.30
N ALA A 203 5.79 -2.51 -8.60
CA ALA A 203 6.84 -1.55 -8.93
C ALA A 203 7.64 -1.93 -10.20
N GLY A 204 7.37 -3.09 -10.81
CA GLY A 204 8.06 -3.58 -11.99
C GLY A 204 9.54 -3.91 -11.76
N LEU A 205 9.87 -4.33 -10.54
CA LEU A 205 11.22 -4.69 -10.11
C LEU A 205 11.47 -6.20 -10.22
N GLU A 206 10.42 -7.00 -10.13
CA GLU A 206 10.49 -8.44 -10.31
C GLU A 206 9.34 -8.96 -11.16
N PHE A 207 9.48 -10.20 -11.62
CA PHE A 207 8.44 -10.96 -12.27
C PHE A 207 8.25 -12.29 -11.57
N LEU A 208 7.01 -12.76 -11.50
CA LEU A 208 6.69 -14.11 -11.06
C LEU A 208 6.41 -14.98 -12.28
N ASP A 209 7.11 -16.10 -12.40
CA ASP A 209 6.74 -17.12 -13.40
C ASP A 209 5.46 -17.82 -12.95
N VAL A 210 4.40 -17.63 -13.74
CA VAL A 210 3.07 -18.21 -13.50
C VAL A 210 2.72 -19.27 -14.54
N SER A 211 3.69 -19.68 -15.38
CA SER A 211 3.48 -20.70 -16.42
C SER A 211 2.97 -22.01 -15.84
N GLY A 212 3.42 -22.40 -14.64
CA GLY A 212 2.97 -23.61 -13.94
C GLY A 212 1.60 -23.50 -13.27
N LEU A 213 1.05 -22.28 -13.13
CA LEU A 213 -0.27 -22.04 -12.53
C LEU A 213 -1.39 -21.99 -13.56
N LEU A 214 -1.02 -21.74 -14.82
CA LEU A 214 -1.95 -21.46 -15.91
C LEU A 214 -1.90 -22.57 -16.95
N THR A 215 -3.07 -23.01 -17.40
CA THR A 215 -3.17 -23.92 -18.54
C THR A 215 -3.46 -23.11 -19.80
N ILE A 216 -2.69 -23.38 -20.85
CA ILE A 216 -2.77 -22.69 -22.13
C ILE A 216 -3.28 -23.67 -23.18
N PHE A 217 -4.44 -23.37 -23.75
CA PHE A 217 -5.00 -24.12 -24.87
C PHE A 217 -5.03 -23.25 -26.11
N ARG A 218 -4.38 -23.70 -27.19
CA ARG A 218 -4.54 -23.08 -28.50
C ARG A 218 -5.92 -23.45 -29.04
N VAL A 219 -6.75 -22.44 -29.28
CA VAL A 219 -8.05 -22.62 -29.92
C VAL A 219 -7.79 -22.77 -31.41
N ASN A 220 -8.12 -23.93 -31.98
CA ASN A 220 -8.14 -24.11 -33.42
C ASN A 220 -9.19 -23.16 -33.99
N SER A 221 -8.75 -22.02 -34.51
CA SER A 221 -9.56 -21.24 -35.43
C SER A 221 -9.47 -21.99 -36.76
N GLY A 222 -10.47 -22.82 -37.06
CA GLY A 222 -10.70 -23.22 -38.45
C GLY A 222 -10.72 -21.95 -39.29
N GLY A 223 -9.86 -21.91 -40.31
CA GLY A 223 -9.46 -20.70 -41.03
C GLY A 223 -10.63 -19.74 -41.27
N SER A 224 -10.56 -18.57 -40.66
CA SER A 224 -11.34 -17.41 -41.08
C SER A 224 -10.76 -16.15 -40.46
N GLY A 225 -9.98 -15.43 -41.27
CA GLY A 225 -9.88 -13.98 -41.14
C GLY A 225 -8.50 -13.35 -41.20
N TYR A 226 -7.40 -14.10 -41.00
CA TYR A 226 -6.05 -13.49 -40.96
C TYR A 226 -4.91 -14.34 -41.52
N ASP A 227 -5.12 -15.63 -41.77
CA ASP A 227 -4.13 -16.42 -42.49
C ASP A 227 -4.32 -16.12 -43.98
N ASP A 228 -3.38 -15.38 -44.58
CA ASP A 228 -3.40 -15.14 -46.02
C ASP A 228 -3.09 -16.43 -46.79
N GLU A 229 -3.51 -16.51 -48.06
CA GLU A 229 -3.28 -17.69 -48.90
C GLU A 229 -1.77 -18.01 -49.10
N ALA A 230 -0.90 -17.02 -48.85
CA ALA A 230 0.56 -17.16 -48.90
C ALA A 230 1.17 -17.72 -47.60
N GLY A 231 0.39 -17.80 -46.52
CA GLY A 231 0.85 -18.17 -45.18
C GLY A 231 1.86 -17.18 -44.58
N THR A 232 1.91 -15.94 -45.06
CA THR A 232 2.79 -14.88 -44.57
C THR A 232 2.30 -14.29 -43.26
N HIS A 233 0.99 -14.14 -43.07
CA HIS A 233 0.41 -13.79 -41.76
C HIS A 233 -0.18 -15.03 -41.10
N VAL A 234 0.09 -15.21 -39.81
CA VAL A 234 -0.39 -16.36 -39.03
C VAL A 234 -0.99 -15.88 -37.72
N ARG A 235 -2.27 -16.20 -37.48
CA ARG A 235 -2.95 -15.86 -36.23
C ARG A 235 -3.12 -17.08 -35.32
N GLN A 236 -2.65 -16.97 -34.08
CA GLN A 236 -2.76 -18.03 -33.08
C GLN A 236 -3.54 -17.53 -31.85
N VAL A 237 -4.71 -18.10 -31.62
CA VAL A 237 -5.58 -17.74 -30.49
C VAL A 237 -5.43 -18.73 -29.34
N TYR A 238 -5.27 -18.20 -28.13
CA TYR A 238 -5.06 -18.97 -26.91
C TYR A 238 -6.14 -18.66 -25.89
N THR A 239 -6.70 -19.69 -25.28
CA THR A 239 -7.43 -19.61 -24.02
C THR A 239 -6.46 -19.94 -22.89
N ILE A 240 -6.36 -19.04 -21.92
CA ILE A 240 -5.49 -19.16 -20.75
C ILE A 240 -6.40 -19.27 -19.53
N THR A 241 -6.30 -20.36 -18.80
CA THR A 241 -7.14 -20.65 -17.63
C THR A 241 -6.26 -20.76 -16.39
N ASN A 242 -6.67 -20.12 -15.29
CA ASN A 242 -6.04 -20.33 -14.00
C ASN A 242 -6.63 -21.58 -13.33
N ASN A 243 -5.91 -22.69 -13.42
CA ASN A 243 -6.32 -23.97 -12.83
C ASN A 243 -5.68 -24.20 -11.44
N SER A 244 -5.07 -23.16 -10.87
CA SER A 244 -4.49 -23.21 -9.53
C SER A 244 -5.46 -22.68 -8.49
N SER A 245 -5.18 -22.96 -7.21
CA SER A 245 -5.89 -22.34 -6.08
C SER A 245 -5.41 -20.91 -5.77
N SER A 246 -4.39 -20.42 -6.48
CA SER A 246 -3.78 -19.11 -6.24
C SER A 246 -4.31 -18.07 -7.23
N THR A 247 -4.36 -16.81 -6.82
CA THR A 247 -4.68 -15.70 -7.73
C THR A 247 -3.45 -15.32 -8.54
N VAL A 248 -3.63 -15.06 -9.84
CA VAL A 248 -2.60 -14.40 -10.67
C VAL A 248 -2.96 -12.93 -10.76
N ASP A 249 -2.08 -12.06 -10.28
CA ASP A 249 -2.28 -10.62 -10.20
C ASP A 249 -1.43 -9.84 -11.23
N THR A 250 -1.70 -8.54 -11.33
CA THR A 250 -0.99 -7.56 -12.17
C THR A 250 -1.16 -7.79 -13.69
N HIS A 251 -0.16 -7.43 -14.49
CA HIS A 251 -0.15 -7.69 -15.92
C HIS A 251 0.40 -9.09 -16.19
N LEU A 252 -0.23 -9.81 -17.11
CA LEU A 252 0.28 -11.07 -17.62
C LEU A 252 1.12 -10.82 -18.87
N LEU A 253 2.35 -11.29 -18.89
CA LEU A 253 3.25 -11.23 -20.03
C LEU A 253 3.26 -12.57 -20.73
N MET A 254 2.79 -12.61 -21.97
CA MET A 254 2.90 -13.77 -22.85
C MET A 254 4.18 -13.64 -23.67
N ILE A 255 5.22 -14.39 -23.31
CA ILE A 255 6.54 -14.33 -23.96
C ILE A 255 6.67 -15.50 -24.93
N ALA A 256 6.90 -15.18 -26.22
CA ALA A 256 7.15 -16.18 -27.25
C ALA A 256 8.65 -16.48 -27.35
N ARG A 257 9.09 -17.49 -26.60
CA ARG A 257 10.50 -17.88 -26.48
C ARG A 257 10.97 -18.67 -27.69
N GLY A 258 12.17 -18.36 -28.17
CA GLY A 258 12.81 -19.11 -29.25
C GLY A 258 12.14 -18.93 -30.62
N LEU A 259 11.37 -17.86 -30.79
CA LEU A 259 10.81 -17.49 -32.09
C LEU A 259 11.95 -17.21 -33.08
N SER A 260 11.85 -17.74 -34.30
CA SER A 260 12.83 -17.49 -35.36
C SER A 260 12.96 -15.98 -35.63
N PRO A 261 14.18 -15.44 -35.84
CA PRO A 261 14.37 -14.02 -36.17
C PRO A 261 13.80 -13.62 -37.54
N GLN A 262 13.36 -14.59 -38.35
CA GLN A 262 12.65 -14.37 -39.62
C GLN A 262 11.13 -14.23 -39.45
N ILE A 263 10.64 -14.29 -38.20
CA ILE A 263 9.23 -14.20 -37.84
C ILE A 263 9.06 -13.07 -36.83
N GLU A 264 8.11 -12.18 -37.08
CA GLU A 264 7.78 -11.06 -36.22
C GLU A 264 6.45 -11.32 -35.51
N LEU A 265 6.35 -10.97 -34.22
CA LEU A 265 5.08 -10.92 -33.50
C LEU A 265 4.52 -9.50 -33.67
N GLU A 266 3.60 -9.33 -34.60
CA GLU A 266 3.08 -8.01 -35.03
C GLU A 266 2.42 -7.24 -33.88
N ASN A 267 1.72 -7.96 -33.00
CA ASN A 267 1.05 -7.37 -31.85
C ASN A 267 1.91 -7.42 -30.57
N ALA A 268 3.22 -7.56 -30.69
CA ALA A 268 4.12 -7.50 -29.54
C ALA A 268 4.01 -6.14 -28.82
N SER A 269 4.00 -6.17 -27.49
CA SER A 269 4.15 -4.97 -26.68
C SER A 269 5.61 -4.55 -26.51
N GLY A 270 6.55 -5.42 -26.87
CA GLY A 270 7.98 -5.19 -26.79
C GLY A 270 8.78 -6.48 -26.95
N LYS A 271 10.08 -6.38 -26.68
CA LYS A 271 10.99 -7.52 -26.58
C LYS A 271 11.61 -7.56 -25.20
N THR A 272 11.86 -8.76 -24.69
CA THR A 272 12.61 -8.94 -23.45
C THR A 272 14.06 -8.46 -23.63
N SER A 273 14.78 -8.32 -22.52
CA SER A 273 16.24 -8.14 -22.53
C SER A 273 17.01 -9.21 -23.34
N SER A 274 16.47 -10.44 -23.42
CA SER A 274 16.99 -11.54 -24.25
C SER A 274 16.57 -11.49 -25.73
N GLY A 275 15.71 -10.53 -26.11
CA GLY A 275 15.22 -10.35 -27.47
C GLY A 275 13.95 -11.12 -27.83
N ASP A 276 13.38 -11.89 -26.89
CA ASP A 276 12.12 -12.62 -27.11
C ASP A 276 10.94 -11.64 -27.17
N PRO A 277 10.07 -11.69 -28.20
CA PRO A 277 8.91 -10.82 -28.24
C PRO A 277 7.88 -11.24 -27.18
N TYR A 278 7.21 -10.25 -26.58
CA TYR A 278 6.15 -10.50 -25.62
C TYR A 278 4.91 -9.64 -25.90
N LEU A 279 3.74 -10.20 -25.58
CA LEU A 279 2.47 -9.46 -25.51
C LEU A 279 2.15 -9.19 -24.03
N ARG A 280 1.91 -7.91 -23.69
CA ARG A 280 1.39 -7.53 -22.38
C ARG A 280 -0.12 -7.62 -22.36
N VAL A 281 -0.64 -8.36 -21.41
CA VAL A 281 -2.07 -8.60 -21.23
C VAL A 281 -2.54 -7.97 -19.93
N PHE A 282 -3.45 -7.00 -20.05
CA PHE A 282 -4.19 -6.47 -18.92
C PHE A 282 -5.31 -7.46 -18.55
N LEU A 283 -5.24 -7.97 -17.32
CA LEU A 283 -6.22 -8.90 -16.79
C LEU A 283 -7.54 -8.17 -16.46
N PRO A 284 -8.70 -8.79 -16.71
CA PRO A 284 -9.98 -8.22 -16.27
C PRO A 284 -9.98 -7.99 -14.75
N ASN A 285 -10.33 -6.78 -14.29
CA ASN A 285 -10.26 -6.40 -12.87
C ASN A 285 -8.86 -6.49 -12.22
N GLY A 286 -7.79 -6.57 -13.01
CA GLY A 286 -6.41 -6.62 -12.52
C GLY A 286 -5.96 -7.98 -11.97
N VAL A 287 -6.81 -9.00 -12.03
CA VAL A 287 -6.53 -10.35 -11.51
C VAL A 287 -7.15 -11.44 -12.41
N LEU A 288 -6.59 -12.64 -12.34
CA LEU A 288 -7.17 -13.86 -12.87
C LEU A 288 -7.35 -14.83 -11.70
N LEU A 289 -8.58 -14.95 -11.21
CA LEU A 289 -8.93 -15.82 -10.08
C LEU A 289 -8.90 -17.29 -10.48
N PRO A 290 -8.85 -18.24 -9.51
CA PRO A 290 -9.05 -19.66 -9.77
C PRO A 290 -10.28 -19.92 -10.67
N ASP A 291 -10.13 -20.85 -11.60
CA ASP A 291 -11.10 -21.28 -12.62
C ASP A 291 -11.49 -20.22 -13.66
N GLN A 292 -10.96 -19.00 -13.58
CA GLN A 292 -11.19 -17.98 -14.59
C GLN A 292 -10.32 -18.17 -15.81
N SER A 293 -10.86 -17.74 -16.96
CA SER A 293 -10.18 -17.83 -18.25
C SER A 293 -10.18 -16.49 -18.98
N ILE A 294 -9.13 -16.27 -19.77
CA ILE A 294 -9.05 -15.18 -20.73
C ILE A 294 -8.64 -15.72 -22.10
N THR A 295 -8.98 -14.99 -23.16
CA THR A 295 -8.60 -15.34 -24.53
C THR A 295 -7.73 -14.25 -25.14
N ARG A 296 -6.60 -14.61 -25.73
CA ARG A 296 -5.66 -13.68 -26.38
C ARG A 296 -5.13 -14.24 -27.68
N ALA A 297 -4.89 -13.36 -28.65
CA ALA A 297 -4.32 -13.72 -29.94
C ALA A 297 -2.87 -13.24 -30.04
N LEU A 298 -2.03 -14.06 -30.65
CA LEU A 298 -0.69 -13.70 -31.12
C LEU A 298 -0.72 -13.71 -32.64
N ASN A 299 -0.36 -12.57 -33.24
CA ASN A 299 -0.39 -12.37 -34.69
C ASN A 299 1.05 -12.31 -35.19
N PHE A 300 1.39 -13.13 -36.17
CA PHE A 300 2.76 -13.27 -36.65
C PHE A 300 2.85 -12.92 -38.12
N GLU A 301 3.92 -12.20 -38.48
CA GLU A 301 4.34 -11.98 -39.87
C GLU A 301 5.60 -12.81 -40.16
N ARG A 302 5.60 -13.52 -41.29
CA ARG A 302 6.68 -14.37 -41.75
C ARG A 302 7.30 -13.80 -43.01
N ARG A 303 8.64 -13.75 -43.05
CA ARG A 303 9.36 -13.48 -44.30
C ARG A 303 9.14 -14.61 -45.31
N GLN A 304 9.30 -14.30 -46.59
CA GLN A 304 9.26 -15.30 -47.66
C GLN A 304 10.31 -16.40 -47.39
N ASN A 305 9.88 -17.67 -47.43
CA ASN A 305 10.67 -18.87 -47.08
C ASN A 305 11.05 -19.03 -45.59
N ALA A 306 10.45 -18.27 -44.67
CA ALA A 306 10.67 -18.48 -43.24
C ALA A 306 10.14 -19.86 -42.77
N PRO A 307 10.73 -20.45 -41.71
CA PRO A 307 10.22 -21.68 -41.13
C PRO A 307 8.78 -21.52 -40.60
N PRO A 308 8.08 -22.62 -40.28
CA PRO A 308 6.81 -22.57 -39.56
C PRO A 308 6.94 -21.82 -38.23
N VAL A 309 5.86 -21.16 -37.80
CA VAL A 309 5.83 -20.44 -36.52
C VAL A 309 5.91 -21.45 -35.36
N MET A 310 7.11 -21.57 -34.79
CA MET A 310 7.43 -22.44 -33.66
C MET A 310 8.07 -21.61 -32.56
N TYR A 311 7.56 -21.78 -31.33
CA TYR A 311 8.03 -21.10 -30.12
C TYR A 311 7.46 -21.83 -28.90
N THR A 312 8.00 -21.53 -27.72
CA THR A 312 7.37 -21.90 -26.44
C THR A 312 6.79 -20.67 -25.76
N LEU A 313 5.67 -20.84 -25.06
CA LEU A 313 5.06 -19.76 -24.28
C LEU A 313 5.53 -19.82 -22.84
N SER A 314 6.09 -18.72 -22.37
CA SER A 314 6.27 -18.45 -20.94
C SER A 314 5.31 -17.36 -20.50
N LEU A 315 4.73 -17.52 -19.31
CA LEU A 315 3.81 -16.56 -18.72
C LEU A 315 4.44 -15.96 -17.46
N LEU A 316 4.67 -14.65 -17.48
CA LEU A 316 5.15 -13.92 -16.31
C LEU A 316 4.07 -12.96 -15.79
N SER A 317 3.98 -12.79 -14.48
CA SER A 317 3.19 -11.74 -13.83
C SER A 317 4.12 -10.60 -13.39
N GLY A 318 3.77 -9.36 -13.73
CA GLY A 318 4.45 -8.14 -13.25
C GLY A 318 4.27 -6.92 -14.16
N GLN A 319 4.49 -5.73 -13.60
CA GLN A 319 4.28 -4.46 -14.31
C GLN A 319 5.52 -3.95 -15.07
N GLY A 320 6.71 -4.49 -14.78
CA GLY A 320 7.99 -4.04 -15.33
C GLY A 320 8.21 -4.40 -16.80
N THR A 321 9.37 -4.02 -17.35
CA THR A 321 9.85 -4.44 -18.68
C THR A 321 10.78 -5.65 -18.56
N PRO A 322 10.43 -6.81 -19.15
CA PRO A 322 11.15 -8.09 -18.97
C PRO A 322 12.47 -8.20 -19.77
#